data_AF-A0AA89BKU2-F1
#
_entry.id   AF-A0AA89BKU2-F1
#
_cell.length_a   1.000
_cell.length_b   1.000
_cell.length_c   1.000
_cell.angle_alpha   90.00
_cell.angle_beta   90.00
_cell.angle_gamma   90.00
#
_symmetry.space_group_name_H-M   'P 1'
#
loop_
_entity.id
_entity.type
_entity.pdbx_description
1 polymer ?
#
loop_
_entity_poly.entity_id
_entity_poly.type
_entity_poly.pdbx_seq_one_letter_code
_entity_poly.pdbx_strand_id
1 'polypeptide(L)'
;MKIVCVYIITAYLMMVVSTQTDSNYEPQGTCKDILQGYMTGQLVTALGSLQVENLRKEFQKILENQAKEIAMLKKDLETLQTDEARKNCYGGWNKEYQGYLMAGYHGHNRASQFICLDENPDTLPGDVPNKDGYLLYAVEGRCGTLPCPPYAEGRELTCVFCSQ
;
A
#
# COMPACT_ATOMS: atom_id res chain seq x y z
N MET A 1 42.04 -7.70 -26.58
CA MET A 1 40.75 -7.28 -25.98
C MET A 1 40.14 -8.31 -25.04
N LYS A 2 40.09 -9.62 -25.38
CA LYS A 2 39.48 -10.66 -24.52
C LYS A 2 40.16 -10.83 -23.14
N ILE A 3 41.50 -10.79 -23.07
CA ILE A 3 42.26 -10.97 -21.82
C ILE A 3 42.04 -9.82 -20.82
N VAL A 4 41.95 -8.59 -21.32
CA VAL A 4 41.69 -7.39 -20.49
C VAL A 4 40.29 -7.45 -19.86
N CYS A 5 39.31 -7.98 -20.61
CA CYS A 5 37.94 -8.13 -20.12
C CYS A 5 37.85 -9.18 -19.00
N VAL A 6 38.55 -10.32 -19.14
CA VAL A 6 38.62 -11.35 -18.07
C VAL A 6 39.28 -10.78 -16.81
N TYR A 7 40.37 -10.01 -16.96
CA TYR A 7 41.06 -9.41 -15.81
C TYR A 7 40.23 -8.37 -15.06
N ILE A 8 39.42 -7.58 -15.78
CA ILE A 8 38.51 -6.60 -15.18
C ILE A 8 37.36 -7.30 -14.45
N ILE A 9 36.81 -8.37 -15.03
CA ILE A 9 35.72 -9.14 -14.41
C ILE A 9 36.21 -9.88 -13.17
N THR A 10 37.40 -10.49 -13.21
CA THR A 10 37.98 -11.16 -12.04
C THR A 10 38.37 -10.16 -10.95
N ALA A 11 38.91 -8.99 -11.30
CA ALA A 11 39.20 -7.93 -10.34
C ALA A 11 37.92 -7.36 -9.71
N TYR A 12 36.84 -7.18 -10.50
CA TYR A 12 35.55 -6.72 -9.99
C TYR A 12 34.93 -7.74 -9.03
N LEU A 13 34.96 -9.04 -9.37
CA LEU A 13 34.47 -10.11 -8.49
C LEU A 13 35.27 -10.18 -7.17
N MET A 14 36.60 -10.04 -7.21
CA MET A 14 37.43 -10.01 -6.00
C MET A 14 37.13 -8.79 -5.12
N MET A 15 36.87 -7.63 -5.73
CA MET A 15 36.46 -6.43 -4.98
C MET A 15 35.09 -6.60 -4.31
N VAL A 16 34.11 -7.22 -4.98
CA VAL A 16 32.78 -7.48 -4.42
C VAL A 16 32.85 -8.47 -3.24
N VAL A 17 33.73 -9.46 -3.28
CA VAL A 17 33.92 -10.39 -2.15
C VAL A 17 34.56 -9.68 -0.94
N SER A 18 35.42 -8.68 -1.17
CA SER A 18 36.05 -7.93 -0.07
C SER A 18 35.18 -6.85 0.58
N THR A 19 34.05 -6.46 -0.01
CA THR A 19 33.13 -5.47 0.59
C THR A 19 31.98 -6.09 1.40
N GLN A 20 31.88 -7.42 1.42
CA GLN A 20 30.96 -8.17 2.30
C GLN A 20 31.74 -8.90 3.39
N THR A 21 32.46 -8.15 4.21
CA THR A 21 32.77 -8.60 5.57
C THR A 21 32.11 -7.63 6.54
N ASP A 22 30.78 -7.68 6.61
CA ASP A 22 30.11 -7.21 7.81
C ASP A 22 30.52 -8.13 8.96
N SER A 23 31.03 -7.53 10.04
CA SER A 23 31.43 -8.18 11.30
C SER A 23 30.25 -8.85 12.05
N ASN A 24 29.12 -9.12 11.40
CA ASN A 24 27.89 -9.68 11.99
C ASN A 24 27.16 -10.64 11.03
N TYR A 25 27.89 -11.37 10.18
CA TYR A 25 27.34 -12.51 9.45
C TYR A 25 27.87 -13.81 10.06
N GLU A 26 27.12 -14.37 10.98
CA GLU A 26 27.30 -15.74 11.45
C GLU A 26 26.70 -16.68 10.38
N PRO A 27 27.52 -17.46 9.64
CA PRO A 27 26.98 -18.38 8.67
C PRO A 27 26.23 -19.48 9.43
N GLN A 28 24.90 -19.46 9.38
CA GLN A 28 24.09 -20.56 9.90
C GLN A 28 24.18 -21.76 8.94
N GLY A 29 25.34 -22.41 8.94
CA GLY A 29 25.64 -23.59 8.13
C GLY A 29 27.06 -23.56 7.58
N THR A 30 27.75 -24.69 7.59
CA THR A 30 29.12 -24.74 7.07
C THR A 30 29.11 -24.70 5.54
N CYS A 31 30.12 -24.09 4.92
CA CYS A 31 30.30 -24.09 3.45
C CYS A 31 30.29 -25.52 2.88
N LYS A 32 30.76 -26.49 3.68
CA LYS A 32 30.67 -27.91 3.39
C LYS A 32 29.23 -28.39 3.28
N ASP A 33 28.32 -27.98 4.15
CA ASP A 33 26.90 -28.38 4.10
C ASP A 33 26.21 -27.82 2.86
N ILE A 34 26.52 -26.57 2.50
CA ILE A 34 25.99 -25.91 1.29
C ILE A 34 26.51 -26.59 0.02
N LEU A 35 27.82 -26.82 -0.07
CA LEU A 35 28.45 -27.54 -1.18
C LEU A 35 28.00 -28.99 -1.25
N GLN A 36 27.79 -29.64 -0.10
CA GLN A 36 27.32 -31.01 -0.02
C GLN A 36 25.85 -31.11 -0.45
N GLY A 37 25.01 -30.11 -0.20
CA GLY A 37 23.65 -30.04 -0.78
C GLY A 37 23.66 -29.95 -2.31
N TYR A 38 24.58 -29.16 -2.89
CA TYR A 38 24.79 -29.06 -4.34
C TYR A 38 25.40 -30.33 -4.95
N MET A 39 26.39 -30.94 -4.28
CA MET A 39 27.12 -32.12 -4.77
C MET A 39 26.36 -33.44 -4.57
N THR A 40 25.59 -33.58 -3.49
CA THR A 40 24.77 -34.78 -3.22
C THR A 40 23.47 -34.78 -4.01
N GLY A 41 23.20 -33.74 -4.80
CA GLY A 41 22.05 -33.73 -5.72
C GLY A 41 20.73 -33.90 -4.98
N GLN A 42 20.59 -33.39 -3.75
CA GLN A 42 19.28 -33.33 -3.09
C GLN A 42 18.29 -32.44 -3.86
N LEU A 43 18.76 -31.66 -4.83
CA LEU A 43 17.94 -30.94 -5.82
C LEU A 43 17.72 -31.72 -7.14
N VAL A 44 18.50 -32.77 -7.41
CA VAL A 44 18.53 -33.52 -8.69
C VAL A 44 18.07 -34.98 -8.53
N THR A 45 17.79 -35.43 -7.31
CA THR A 45 17.12 -36.71 -7.05
C THR A 45 15.60 -36.53 -7.16
N ALA A 46 14.91 -37.50 -7.76
CA ALA A 46 13.45 -37.45 -7.98
C ALA A 46 12.64 -37.17 -6.69
N LEU A 47 13.16 -37.58 -5.53
CA LEU A 47 12.56 -37.32 -4.22
C LEU A 47 12.71 -35.84 -3.79
N GLY A 48 13.86 -35.24 -4.09
CA GLY A 48 14.16 -33.85 -3.78
C GLY A 48 13.43 -32.87 -4.70
N SER A 49 13.32 -33.19 -5.99
CA SER A 49 12.47 -32.43 -6.92
C SER A 49 11.00 -32.48 -6.50
N LEU A 50 10.51 -33.62 -6.00
CA LEU A 50 9.15 -33.74 -5.46
C LEU A 50 8.94 -32.89 -4.20
N GLN A 51 9.92 -32.85 -3.29
CA GLN A 51 9.83 -32.02 -2.09
C GLN A 51 9.78 -30.52 -2.42
N VAL A 52 10.61 -30.08 -3.38
CA VAL A 52 10.62 -28.69 -3.86
C VAL A 52 9.33 -28.34 -4.60
N GLU A 53 8.79 -29.27 -5.39
CA GLU A 53 7.54 -29.05 -6.12
C GLU A 53 6.31 -29.04 -5.19
N ASN A 54 6.30 -29.88 -4.15
CA ASN A 54 5.30 -29.82 -3.08
C ASN A 54 5.40 -28.51 -2.30
N LEU A 55 6.62 -28.10 -1.93
CA LEU A 55 6.83 -26.83 -1.24
C LEU A 55 6.41 -25.63 -2.12
N ARG A 56 6.72 -25.66 -3.41
CA ARG A 56 6.26 -24.67 -4.39
C ARG A 56 4.73 -24.62 -4.45
N LYS A 57 4.05 -25.77 -4.46
CA LYS A 57 2.58 -25.84 -4.45
C LYS A 57 1.98 -25.24 -3.17
N GLU A 58 2.57 -25.52 -2.00
CA GLU A 58 2.14 -24.91 -0.74
C GLU A 58 2.33 -23.37 -0.75
N PHE A 59 3.50 -22.88 -1.17
CA PHE A 59 3.72 -21.44 -1.32
C PHE A 59 2.77 -20.81 -2.34
N GLN A 60 2.54 -21.46 -3.48
CA GLN A 60 1.64 -20.96 -4.50
C GLN A 60 0.20 -20.90 -4.01
N LYS A 61 -0.24 -21.89 -3.22
CA LYS A 61 -1.55 -21.89 -2.57
C LYS A 61 -1.72 -20.72 -1.60
N ILE A 62 -0.68 -20.38 -0.83
CA ILE A 62 -0.69 -19.21 0.05
C ILE A 62 -0.83 -17.92 -0.76
N LEU A 63 -0.05 -17.77 -1.83
CA LEU A 63 -0.11 -16.60 -2.71
C LEU A 63 -1.48 -16.45 -3.39
N GLU A 64 -2.08 -17.55 -3.83
CA GLU A 64 -3.42 -17.56 -4.42
C GLU A 64 -4.51 -17.16 -3.41
N ASN A 65 -4.41 -17.63 -2.17
CA ASN A 65 -5.36 -17.24 -1.12
C ASN A 65 -5.26 -15.75 -0.80
N GLN A 66 -4.05 -15.21 -0.66
CA GLN A 66 -3.82 -13.78 -0.46
C GLN A 66 -4.33 -12.95 -1.65
N ALA A 67 -4.10 -13.41 -2.89
CA ALA A 67 -4.61 -12.73 -4.07
C ALA A 67 -6.15 -12.71 -4.12
N LYS A 68 -6.83 -13.78 -3.67
CA LYS A 68 -8.30 -13.84 -3.59
C LYS A 68 -8.85 -12.87 -2.54
N GLU A 69 -8.23 -12.80 -1.36
CA GLU A 69 -8.63 -11.85 -0.32
C GLU A 69 -8.50 -10.40 -0.82
N ILE A 70 -7.36 -10.05 -1.43
CA ILE A 70 -7.15 -8.72 -2.01
C ILE A 70 -8.14 -8.44 -3.16
N ALA A 71 -8.44 -9.44 -4.00
CA ALA A 71 -9.40 -9.29 -5.09
C ALA A 71 -10.83 -9.07 -4.57
N MET A 72 -11.21 -9.74 -3.48
CA MET A 72 -12.51 -9.54 -2.84
C MET A 72 -12.59 -8.14 -2.22
N LEU A 73 -11.57 -7.72 -1.47
CA LEU A 73 -11.49 -6.36 -0.91
C LEU A 73 -11.52 -5.27 -1.99
N LYS A 74 -10.84 -5.51 -3.11
CA LYS A 74 -10.88 -4.59 -4.25
C LYS A 74 -12.28 -4.51 -4.87
N LYS A 75 -12.97 -5.64 -5.00
CA LYS A 75 -14.34 -5.67 -5.50
C LYS A 75 -15.30 -4.92 -4.58
N ASP A 76 -15.15 -5.07 -3.26
CA ASP A 76 -15.95 -4.33 -2.29
C ASP A 76 -15.70 -2.82 -2.42
N LEU A 77 -14.44 -2.40 -2.60
CA LEU A 77 -14.09 -1.00 -2.88
C LEU A 77 -14.70 -0.47 -4.20
N GLU A 78 -14.83 -1.32 -5.23
CA GLU A 78 -15.48 -0.94 -6.50
C GLU A 78 -16.99 -0.68 -6.35
N THR A 79 -17.63 -1.23 -5.30
CA THR A 79 -19.05 -0.96 -4.99
C THR A 79 -19.26 0.26 -4.11
N LEU A 80 -18.18 0.86 -3.59
CA LEU A 80 -18.28 2.07 -2.77
C LEU A 80 -18.51 3.30 -3.65
N GLN A 81 -19.61 3.99 -3.40
CA GLN A 81 -19.92 5.29 -3.98
C GLN A 81 -19.83 6.38 -2.92
N THR A 82 -19.12 7.46 -3.24
CA THR A 82 -19.08 8.67 -2.42
C THR A 82 -20.11 9.66 -2.95
N ASP A 83 -21.05 10.07 -2.10
CA ASP A 83 -21.96 11.17 -2.38
C ASP A 83 -21.49 12.43 -1.64
N GLU A 84 -20.94 13.38 -2.39
CA GLU A 84 -20.53 14.69 -1.89
C GLU A 84 -21.75 15.56 -1.57
N ALA A 85 -21.64 16.37 -0.51
CA ALA A 85 -22.69 17.30 -0.06
C ALA A 85 -24.01 16.63 0.37
N ARG A 86 -24.00 15.34 0.74
CA ARG A 86 -25.15 14.64 1.32
C ARG A 86 -24.84 14.01 2.66
N LYS A 87 -25.89 13.77 3.43
CA LYS A 87 -25.83 13.08 4.73
C LYS A 87 -26.24 11.60 4.64
N ASN A 88 -27.03 11.25 3.62
CA ASN A 88 -27.67 9.95 3.49
C ASN A 88 -27.52 9.42 2.07
N CYS A 89 -27.35 8.10 1.97
CA CYS A 89 -27.33 7.36 0.72
C CYS A 89 -28.70 7.37 0.03
N TYR A 90 -28.70 7.04 -1.27
CA TYR A 90 -29.93 6.76 -2.00
C TYR A 90 -30.69 5.57 -1.42
N GLY A 91 -32.01 5.53 -1.63
CA GLY A 91 -32.84 4.42 -1.16
C GLY A 91 -32.35 3.07 -1.69
N GLY A 92 -32.16 2.09 -0.80
CA GLY A 92 -31.67 0.75 -1.13
C GLY A 92 -30.16 0.57 -1.02
N TRP A 93 -29.40 1.62 -0.72
CA TRP A 93 -27.97 1.55 -0.45
C TRP A 93 -27.68 1.53 1.05
N ASN A 94 -26.66 0.79 1.45
CA ASN A 94 -26.22 0.74 2.84
C ASN A 94 -25.23 1.88 3.10
N LYS A 95 -25.39 2.55 4.25
CA LYS A 95 -24.47 3.59 4.69
C LYS A 95 -23.30 2.92 5.41
N GLU A 96 -22.11 3.04 4.85
CA GLU A 96 -20.89 2.51 5.46
C GLU A 96 -20.34 3.52 6.47
N TYR A 97 -20.09 4.75 6.03
CA TYR A 97 -19.63 5.82 6.90
C TYR A 97 -20.08 7.19 6.41
N GLN A 98 -20.06 8.15 7.33
CA GLN A 98 -20.41 9.55 7.08
C GLN A 98 -19.28 10.45 7.56
N GLY A 99 -19.17 11.61 6.93
CA GLY A 99 -18.06 12.50 7.19
C GLY A 99 -18.30 13.93 6.76
N TYR A 100 -17.23 14.71 6.81
CA TYR A 100 -17.20 16.10 6.39
C TYR A 100 -16.42 16.25 5.08
N LEU A 101 -16.94 17.09 4.20
CA LEU A 101 -16.24 17.47 2.99
C LEU A 101 -15.12 18.44 3.39
N MET A 102 -13.89 18.06 3.07
CA MET A 102 -12.70 18.79 3.44
C MET A 102 -11.90 19.14 2.19
N ALA A 103 -11.26 20.31 2.20
CA ALA A 103 -10.35 20.73 1.14
C ALA A 103 -9.24 21.62 1.70
N GLY A 104 -8.17 21.80 0.94
CA GLY A 104 -7.09 22.73 1.25
C GLY A 104 -7.57 24.17 1.16
N TYR A 105 -6.87 25.08 1.83
CA TYR A 105 -7.18 26.50 1.76
C TYR A 105 -7.11 27.00 0.31
N HIS A 106 -8.16 27.67 -0.15
CA HIS A 106 -8.30 28.14 -1.53
C HIS A 106 -7.20 29.13 -1.96
N GLY A 107 -6.53 29.79 -1.01
CA GLY A 107 -5.39 30.68 -1.28
C GLY A 107 -4.03 29.98 -1.36
N HIS A 108 -3.94 28.67 -1.14
CA HIS A 108 -2.68 27.93 -1.26
C HIS A 108 -2.46 27.45 -2.71
N ASN A 109 -1.20 27.47 -3.15
CA ASN A 109 -0.81 27.01 -4.50
C ASN A 109 -1.15 25.54 -4.80
N ARG A 110 -1.41 24.74 -3.75
CA ARG A 110 -1.92 23.37 -3.85
C ARG A 110 -3.30 23.27 -3.21
N ALA A 111 -4.29 23.97 -3.78
CA ALA A 111 -5.68 23.72 -3.43
C ALA A 111 -5.96 22.22 -3.59
N SER A 112 -6.31 21.54 -2.49
CA SER A 112 -6.59 20.11 -2.57
C SER A 112 -7.93 19.91 -3.25
N GLN A 113 -8.08 18.78 -3.92
CA GLN A 113 -9.40 18.29 -4.31
C GLN A 113 -10.28 18.14 -3.06
N PHE A 114 -11.59 18.14 -3.27
CA PHE A 114 -12.54 17.79 -2.22
C PHE A 114 -12.31 16.34 -1.83
N ILE A 115 -12.12 16.10 -0.54
CA ILE A 115 -12.02 14.76 0.02
C ILE A 115 -13.08 14.62 1.10
N CYS A 116 -13.65 13.42 1.19
CA CYS A 116 -14.58 13.09 2.26
C CYS A 116 -13.79 12.49 3.42
N LEU A 117 -13.67 13.25 4.50
CA LEU A 117 -13.00 12.81 5.72
C LEU A 117 -14.05 12.26 6.69
N ASP A 118 -13.76 11.11 7.30
CA ASP A 118 -14.64 10.51 8.31
C ASP A 118 -14.96 11.51 9.44
N GLU A 119 -16.15 11.38 10.04
CA GLU A 119 -16.57 12.19 11.19
C GLU A 119 -15.61 12.03 12.38
N ASN A 120 -14.98 10.87 12.53
CA ASN A 120 -13.99 10.56 13.57
C ASN A 120 -12.65 10.17 12.91
N PRO A 121 -11.82 11.14 12.48
CA PRO A 121 -10.56 10.83 11.83
C PRO A 121 -9.55 10.22 12.82
N ASP A 122 -8.96 9.09 12.44
CA ASP A 122 -7.84 8.52 13.16
C ASP A 122 -6.58 9.37 13.01
N THR A 123 -5.78 9.42 14.07
CA THR A 123 -4.49 10.12 14.06
C THR A 123 -3.35 9.12 14.06
N LEU A 124 -2.38 9.30 13.15
CA LEU A 124 -1.18 8.48 13.12
C LEU A 124 -0.19 8.97 14.19
N PRO A 125 0.32 8.10 15.07
CA PRO A 125 1.34 8.48 16.05
C PRO A 125 2.67 8.78 15.35
N GLY A 126 3.22 9.99 15.57
CA GLY A 126 4.48 10.47 14.97
C GLY A 126 4.91 11.82 15.54
N ASP A 127 6.07 12.34 15.13
CA ASP A 127 6.56 13.67 15.55
C ASP A 127 5.61 14.76 15.04
N VAL A 128 5.02 15.53 15.98
CA VAL A 128 3.90 16.47 15.78
C VAL A 128 4.32 17.96 15.84
N PRO A 129 5.50 18.42 15.37
CA PRO A 129 5.63 19.84 15.18
C PRO A 129 4.66 20.23 14.06
N ASN A 130 3.78 21.19 14.34
CA ASN A 130 3.00 21.81 13.28
C ASN A 130 3.98 22.43 12.28
N LYS A 131 3.98 21.93 11.04
CA LYS A 131 4.82 22.43 9.95
C LYS A 131 4.02 23.23 8.91
N ASP A 132 2.76 23.54 9.20
CA ASP A 132 1.82 24.21 8.30
C ASP A 132 1.87 23.63 6.88
N GLY A 133 1.89 22.29 6.80
CA GLY A 133 2.00 21.53 5.56
C GLY A 133 0.66 21.44 4.81
N TYR A 134 0.21 20.21 4.55
CA TYR A 134 -1.09 19.95 3.90
C TYR A 134 -2.21 20.01 4.93
N LEU A 135 -2.69 21.23 5.19
CA LEU A 135 -3.84 21.47 6.06
C LEU A 135 -5.15 21.22 5.31
N LEU A 136 -6.09 20.57 5.98
CA LEU A 136 -7.45 20.32 5.51
C LEU A 136 -8.43 21.20 6.29
N TYR A 137 -9.34 21.84 5.57
CA TYR A 137 -10.35 22.74 6.11
C TYR A 137 -11.73 22.23 5.71
N ALA A 138 -12.69 22.34 6.62
CA ALA A 138 -14.08 22.02 6.34
C ALA A 138 -14.63 22.94 5.25
N VAL A 139 -15.39 22.36 4.33
CA VAL A 139 -16.00 23.10 3.23
C VAL A 139 -17.36 23.60 3.68
N GLU A 140 -17.58 24.91 3.54
CA GLU A 140 -18.86 25.54 3.88
C GLU A 140 -19.72 25.78 2.64
N GLY A 141 -21.03 25.58 2.78
CA GLY A 141 -22.00 25.91 1.76
C GLY A 141 -22.28 27.41 1.71
N ARG A 142 -22.28 27.99 0.50
CA ARG A 142 -22.74 29.36 0.24
C ARG A 142 -23.96 29.36 -0.67
N CYS A 143 -25.04 29.98 -0.20
CA CYS A 143 -26.27 30.25 -0.93
C CYS A 143 -25.99 31.19 -2.11
N GLY A 144 -26.58 30.87 -3.26
CA GLY A 144 -26.31 31.53 -4.54
C GLY A 144 -25.72 30.52 -5.50
N THR A 145 -24.50 30.04 -5.22
CA THR A 145 -23.90 28.91 -5.96
C THR A 145 -24.61 27.61 -5.63
N LEU A 146 -24.96 27.39 -4.35
CA LEU A 146 -25.77 26.26 -3.91
C LEU A 146 -27.23 26.69 -3.68
N PRO A 147 -28.20 25.83 -4.02
CA PRO A 147 -29.60 26.08 -3.73
C PRO A 147 -29.87 25.93 -2.24
N CYS A 148 -30.54 26.93 -1.67
CA CYS A 148 -30.97 26.94 -0.28
C CYS A 148 -32.51 27.00 -0.25
N PRO A 149 -33.25 25.98 0.26
CA PRO A 149 -32.84 24.68 0.85
C PRO A 149 -32.47 23.58 -0.19
N PRO A 150 -31.78 22.48 0.18
CA PRO A 150 -31.50 21.95 1.52
C PRO A 150 -30.21 22.44 2.18
N TYR A 151 -29.35 23.14 1.44
CA TYR A 151 -28.12 23.71 1.99
C TYR A 151 -28.42 25.00 2.76
N ALA A 152 -27.53 25.35 3.70
CA ALA A 152 -27.64 26.55 4.50
C ALA A 152 -26.33 27.34 4.41
N GLU A 153 -26.46 28.67 4.36
CA GLU A 153 -25.32 29.60 4.33
C GLU A 153 -24.40 29.37 5.54
N GLY A 154 -23.10 29.22 5.26
CA GLY A 154 -22.06 29.09 6.29
C GLY A 154 -22.09 27.78 7.07
N ARG A 155 -22.82 26.76 6.60
CA ARG A 155 -22.78 25.42 7.21
C ARG A 155 -21.79 24.50 6.50
N GLU A 156 -21.11 23.66 7.27
CA GLU A 156 -20.21 22.65 6.75
C GLU A 156 -20.98 21.62 5.91
N LEU A 157 -20.41 21.29 4.75
CA LEU A 157 -20.91 20.25 3.88
C LEU A 157 -20.45 18.90 4.39
N THR A 158 -21.38 17.95 4.39
CA THR A 158 -21.10 16.56 4.75
C THR A 158 -20.93 15.71 3.50
N CYS A 159 -20.44 14.50 3.70
CA CYS A 159 -20.32 13.48 2.67
C CYS A 159 -20.66 12.13 3.28
N VAL A 160 -21.02 11.18 2.41
CA VAL A 160 -21.39 9.83 2.82
C VAL A 160 -20.82 8.82 1.83
N PHE A 161 -20.33 7.71 2.34
CA PHE A 161 -19.95 6.55 1.54
C PHE A 161 -21.00 5.48 1.66
N CYS A 162 -21.39 4.97 0.49
CA CYS A 162 -22.50 4.07 0.32
C CYS A 162 -22.04 2.82 -0.41
N SER A 163 -22.54 1.66 0.02
CA SER A 163 -22.34 0.37 -0.65
C SER A 163 -23.70 -0.17 -1.15
N GLN A 164 -23.65 -0.98 -2.20
CA GLN A 164 -24.84 -1.62 -2.78
C GLN A 164 -24.95 -3.09 -2.38
#